data_AF-A0A124G3E8-F1
#
_entry.id   AF-A0A124G3E8-F1
#
_cell.length_a   1.000
_cell.length_b   1.000
_cell.length_c   1.000
_cell.angle_alpha   90.00
_cell.angle_beta   90.00
_cell.angle_gamma   90.00
#
_symmetry.space_group_name_H-M   'P 1'
#
loop_
_entity.id
_entity.type
_entity.pdbx_description
1 polymer ?
#
loop_
_entity_poly.entity_id
_entity_poly.type
_entity_poly.pdbx_seq_one_letter_code
_entity_poly.pdbx_strand_id
1 'polypeptide(L)'
;GSEVSYNEIATKLGINRITVEKYIDILEQCFILFRINSFSRNLRNEISKSTKIYFYDLGVRNILIKNLNPLDLRNDAGFLWENFCILERIKRNKYNNIFANYYF
;
A
#
# COMPACT_ATOMS: atom_id res chain seq x y z
N GLY A 1 3.03 -6.21 -1.77
CA GLY A 1 2.96 -4.75 -1.96
C GLY A 1 4.08 -4.36 -2.90
N SER A 2 3.82 -3.46 -3.85
CA SER A 2 4.86 -2.94 -4.74
C SER A 2 5.34 -1.60 -4.20
N GLU A 3 6.63 -1.28 -4.38
CA GLU A 3 7.12 0.06 -4.14
C GLU A 3 6.44 1.03 -5.11
N VAL A 4 5.94 2.15 -4.59
CA VAL A 4 5.20 3.11 -5.39
C VAL A 4 6.07 4.34 -5.64
N SER A 5 6.37 4.57 -6.92
CA SER A 5 6.91 5.85 -7.38
C SER A 5 5.76 6.78 -7.78
N TYR A 6 5.52 7.83 -7.00
CA TYR A 6 4.52 8.86 -7.36
C TYR A 6 4.83 9.52 -8.71
N ASN A 7 6.11 9.63 -9.06
CA ASN A 7 6.54 10.14 -10.37
C ASN A 7 6.10 9.22 -11.50
N GLU A 8 6.27 7.91 -11.33
CA GLU A 8 5.85 6.94 -12.35
C GLU A 8 4.33 6.96 -12.56
N ILE A 9 3.56 7.04 -11.47
CA ILE A 9 2.10 7.16 -11.54
C ILE A 9 1.70 8.48 -12.22
N ALA A 10 2.34 9.59 -11.84
CA ALA A 10 2.10 10.91 -12.42
C ALA A 10 2.33 10.91 -13.93
N THR A 11 3.45 10.33 -14.38
CA THR A 11 3.78 10.18 -15.79
C THR A 11 2.76 9.31 -16.52
N LYS A 12 2.37 8.15 -15.96
CA LYS A 12 1.37 7.26 -16.57
C LYS A 12 -0.01 7.88 -16.68
N LEU A 13 -0.39 8.72 -15.71
CA LEU A 13 -1.70 9.38 -15.67
C LEU A 13 -1.71 10.75 -16.36
N GLY A 14 -0.55 11.29 -16.75
CA GLY A 14 -0.43 12.62 -17.36
C GLY A 14 -0.81 13.77 -16.41
N ILE A 15 -0.66 13.58 -15.10
CA ILE A 15 -1.00 14.59 -14.08
C ILE A 15 0.22 14.95 -13.22
N ASN A 16 0.14 16.06 -12.48
CA ASN A 16 1.21 16.49 -11.59
C ASN A 16 1.40 15.49 -10.42
N ARG A 17 2.66 15.21 -10.06
CA ARG A 17 3.04 14.41 -8.88
C ARG A 17 2.32 14.84 -7.60
N ILE A 18 2.17 16.14 -7.37
CA ILE A 18 1.49 16.68 -6.19
C ILE A 18 0.01 16.28 -6.19
N THR A 19 -0.63 16.20 -7.36
CA THR A 19 -2.02 15.77 -7.50
C THR A 19 -2.16 14.28 -7.20
N VAL A 20 -1.22 13.44 -7.66
CA VAL A 20 -1.18 12.01 -7.32
C VAL A 20 -1.09 11.82 -5.80
N GLU A 21 -0.16 12.53 -5.16
CA GLU A 21 0.05 12.46 -3.71
C GLU A 21 -1.23 12.84 -2.95
N LYS A 22 -1.89 13.95 -3.33
CA LYS A 22 -3.18 14.35 -2.77
C LYS A 22 -4.26 13.27 -2.92
N TYR A 23 -4.34 12.60 -4.07
CA TYR A 23 -5.32 11.53 -4.27
C TYR A 23 -5.02 10.31 -3.40
N ILE A 24 -3.75 9.96 -3.23
CA ILE A 24 -3.35 8.88 -2.32
C ILE A 24 -3.71 9.24 -0.87
N ASP A 25 -3.48 10.48 -0.45
CA ASP A 25 -3.87 10.94 0.89
C ASP A 25 -5.38 10.88 1.12
N ILE A 26 -6.18 11.25 0.12
CA ILE A 26 -7.65 11.12 0.17
C ILE A 26 -8.07 9.65 0.31
N LEU A 27 -7.47 8.76 -0.49
CA LEU A 27 -7.76 7.33 -0.44
C LEU A 27 -7.38 6.69 0.91
N GLU A 28 -6.33 7.19 1.55
CA GLU A 28 -5.94 6.75 2.90
C GLU A 28 -6.93 7.23 3.96
N GLN A 29 -7.39 8.49 3.88
CA GLN A 29 -8.44 9.02 4.76
C GLN A 29 -9.78 8.30 4.59
N CYS A 30 -10.07 7.79 3.39
CA CYS A 30 -11.25 6.97 3.12
C CYS A 30 -11.09 5.49 3.55
N PHE A 31 -10.00 5.10 4.19
CA PHE A 31 -9.70 3.71 4.56
C PHE A 31 -9.71 2.74 3.36
N ILE A 32 -9.34 3.23 2.18
CA ILE A 32 -9.19 2.38 0.98
C ILE A 32 -7.76 1.84 0.93
N LEU A 33 -6.78 2.72 1.18
CA LEU A 33 -5.35 2.42 1.14
C LEU A 33 -4.68 2.71 2.48
N PHE A 34 -3.53 2.08 2.74
CA PHE A 34 -2.61 2.50 3.79
C PHE A 34 -1.15 2.38 3.33
N ARG A 35 -0.30 3.24 3.88
CA ARG A 35 1.12 3.32 3.55
C ARG A 35 1.99 2.64 4.60
N ILE A 36 3.02 1.93 4.15
CA ILE A 36 4.15 1.51 4.99
C ILE A 36 5.42 2.11 4.38
N ASN A 37 6.17 2.84 5.20
CA ASN A 37 7.41 3.48 4.78
C ASN A 37 8.59 2.52 4.96
N SER A 38 9.62 2.67 4.14
CA SER A 38 10.86 1.91 4.30
C SER A 38 11.51 2.24 5.65
N PHE A 39 12.06 1.25 6.35
CA PHE A 39 12.79 1.51 7.57
C PHE A 39 14.06 2.33 7.30
N SER A 40 14.31 3.40 8.07
CA SER A 40 15.65 3.98 8.11
C SER A 40 15.93 4.77 9.36
N ARG A 41 17.20 4.73 9.77
CA ARG A 41 17.73 5.38 10.97
C ARG A 41 17.99 6.88 10.81
N ASN A 42 18.17 7.37 9.58
CA ASN A 42 18.39 8.80 9.31
C ASN A 42 17.06 9.52 9.03
N LEU A 43 16.63 10.38 9.96
CA LEU A 43 15.46 11.26 9.87
C LEU A 43 15.58 12.25 8.69
N ARG A 44 16.78 12.78 8.45
CA ARG A 44 17.02 13.80 7.39
C ARG A 44 16.79 13.29 5.96
N ASN A 45 16.80 11.96 5.77
CA ASN A 45 16.54 11.31 4.48
C ASN A 45 15.14 10.65 4.43
N GLU A 46 14.26 10.82 5.43
CA GLU A 46 12.90 10.23 5.39
C GLU A 46 12.06 10.74 4.23
N ILE A 47 12.28 11.97 3.79
CA ILE A 47 11.45 12.64 2.78
C ILE A 47 11.63 12.00 1.38
N SER A 48 12.73 11.28 1.12
CA SER A 48 13.02 10.64 -0.16
C SER A 48 12.82 9.11 -0.18
N LYS A 49 12.15 8.54 0.84
CA LYS A 49 12.10 7.08 1.00
C LYS A 49 10.96 6.43 0.23
N SER A 50 11.20 5.20 -0.20
CA SER A 50 10.20 4.38 -0.86
C SER A 50 9.06 4.07 0.11
N THR A 51 7.84 4.13 -0.43
CA THR A 51 6.62 3.75 0.29
C THR A 51 5.99 2.58 -0.43
N LYS A 52 5.57 1.57 0.33
CA LYS A 52 4.68 0.52 -0.16
C LYS A 52 3.25 0.88 0.21
N ILE A 53 2.34 0.75 -0.75
CA ILE A 53 0.92 1.01 -0.58
C ILE A 53 0.16 -0.31 -0.62
N TYR A 54 -0.77 -0.48 0.31
CA TYR A 54 -1.58 -1.68 0.48
C TYR A 54 -3.07 -1.32 0.55
N PHE A 55 -3.92 -2.27 0.20
CA PHE A 55 -5.37 -2.13 0.34
C PHE A 55 -5.84 -2.61 1.72
N TYR A 56 -6.81 -1.91 2.28
CA TYR A 56 -7.55 -2.38 3.47
C TYR A 56 -8.48 -3.56 3.16
N ASP A 57 -8.93 -3.69 1.90
CA ASP A 57 -9.82 -4.74 1.44
C ASP A 57 -9.27 -5.39 0.15
N LEU A 58 -8.99 -6.69 0.22
CA LEU A 58 -8.45 -7.46 -0.90
C LEU A 58 -9.53 -7.79 -1.96
N GLY A 59 -10.79 -7.86 -1.56
CA GLY A 59 -11.93 -8.00 -2.47
C GLY A 59 -12.09 -6.75 -3.34
N VAL A 60 -12.05 -5.57 -2.73
CA VAL A 60 -12.06 -4.28 -3.46
C VAL A 60 -10.91 -4.21 -4.45
N ARG A 61 -9.68 -4.52 -3.99
CA ARG A 61 -8.50 -4.62 -4.88
C ARG A 61 -8.77 -5.52 -6.07
N ASN A 62 -9.22 -6.75 -5.81
CA ASN A 62 -9.41 -7.77 -6.85
C ASN A 62 -10.48 -7.37 -7.87
N ILE A 63 -11.55 -6.71 -7.43
CA ILE A 63 -12.60 -6.14 -8.31
C ILE A 63 -12.02 -5.02 -9.18
N LEU A 64 -11.22 -4.11 -8.61
CA LEU A 64 -10.62 -2.99 -9.36
C LEU A 64 -9.71 -3.46 -10.50
N ILE A 65 -8.94 -4.53 -10.28
CA ILE A 65 -8.10 -5.13 -11.32
C ILE A 65 -8.82 -6.20 -12.17
N LYS A 66 -10.14 -6.39 -11.94
CA LYS A 66 -10.99 -7.39 -12.61
C LYS A 66 -10.38 -8.81 -12.60
N ASN A 67 -9.68 -9.15 -11.53
CA ASN A 67 -9.06 -10.47 -11.37
C ASN A 67 -9.63 -11.14 -10.13
N LEU A 68 -10.60 -12.03 -10.34
CA LEU A 68 -11.23 -12.89 -9.32
C LEU A 68 -10.85 -14.36 -9.52
N ASN A 69 -9.82 -14.64 -10.31
CA ASN A 69 -9.38 -16.00 -10.59
C ASN A 69 -8.89 -16.68 -9.29
N PRO A 70 -9.02 -18.02 -9.19
CA PRO A 70 -8.38 -18.82 -8.15
C PRO A 70 -6.89 -18.52 -8.05
N LEU A 71 -6.32 -18.58 -6.84
CA LEU A 71 -4.94 -18.15 -6.55
C LEU A 71 -3.90 -18.77 -7.48
N ASP A 72 -4.04 -20.05 -7.82
CA ASP A 72 -3.09 -20.80 -8.65
C ASP A 72 -3.00 -20.29 -10.09
N LEU A 73 -4.01 -19.55 -10.56
CA LEU A 73 -4.10 -19.00 -11.90
C LEU A 73 -3.68 -17.51 -11.96
N ARG A 74 -3.21 -16.97 -10.83
CA ARG A 74 -2.88 -15.54 -10.71
C ARG A 74 -1.39 -15.29 -10.82
N ASN A 75 -1.03 -14.31 -11.63
CA ASN A 75 0.34 -13.78 -11.69
C ASN A 75 0.68 -12.82 -10.53
N ASP A 76 -0.31 -12.38 -9.77
CA ASP A 76 -0.17 -11.44 -8.64
C ASP A 76 -0.38 -12.09 -7.26
N ALA A 77 -0.40 -13.44 -7.20
CA ALA A 77 -0.64 -14.18 -5.96
C ALA A 77 0.30 -13.78 -4.82
N GLY A 78 1.59 -13.59 -5.12
CA GLY A 78 2.57 -13.13 -4.12
C GLY A 78 2.26 -11.73 -3.58
N PHE A 79 1.86 -10.78 -4.44
CA PHE A 79 1.50 -9.43 -4.00
C PHE A 79 0.23 -9.41 -3.16
N LEU A 80 -0.76 -10.23 -3.54
CA LEU A 80 -2.00 -10.42 -2.79
C LEU A 80 -1.73 -11.02 -1.41
N TRP A 81 -0.88 -12.06 -1.36
CA TRP A 81 -0.46 -12.71 -0.12
C TRP A 81 0.30 -11.77 0.83
N GLU A 82 1.23 -10.96 0.30
CA GLU A 82 1.94 -9.96 1.10
C GLU A 82 0.96 -8.93 1.68
N ASN A 83 0.01 -8.41 0.88
CA ASN A 83 -1.01 -7.49 1.38
C ASN A 83 -1.86 -8.13 2.48
N PHE A 84 -2.27 -9.39 2.30
CA PHE A 84 -3.01 -10.15 3.32
C PHE A 84 -2.23 -10.25 4.62
N CYS A 85 -0.97 -10.71 4.57
CA CYS A 85 -0.12 -10.88 5.75
C CYS A 85 0.05 -9.58 6.54
N ILE A 86 0.32 -8.47 5.83
CA ILE A 86 0.49 -7.16 6.45
C ILE A 86 -0.81 -6.68 7.09
N LEU A 87 -1.93 -6.81 6.37
CA LEU A 87 -3.24 -6.40 6.86
C LEU A 87 -3.63 -7.17 8.13
N GLU A 88 -3.46 -8.49 8.13
CA GLU A 88 -3.76 -9.33 9.30
C GLU A 88 -2.81 -9.04 10.48
N ARG A 89 -1.55 -8.69 10.21
CA ARG A 89 -0.62 -8.27 11.26
C ARG A 89 -1.07 -6.97 11.93
N ILE A 90 -1.49 -5.98 11.14
CA ILE A 90 -2.00 -4.70 11.65
C ILE A 90 -3.29 -4.91 12.44
N LYS A 91 -4.23 -5.70 11.91
CA LYS A 91 -5.47 -6.06 12.62
C LYS A 91 -5.19 -6.73 13.95
N ARG A 92 -4.31 -7.74 13.96
CA ARG A 92 -3.90 -8.43 15.20
C ARG A 92 -3.35 -7.46 16.23
N ASN A 93 -2.43 -6.58 15.84
CA ASN A 93 -1.85 -5.59 16.76
C ASN A 93 -2.92 -4.65 17.29
N LYS A 94 -3.82 -4.16 16.42
CA LYS A 94 -4.94 -3.28 16.79
C LYS A 94 -5.90 -3.94 17.79
N TYR A 95 -6.29 -5.20 17.55
CA TYR A 95 -7.21 -5.92 18.44
C TYR A 95 -6.60 -6.25 19.80
N ASN A 96 -5.28 -6.40 19.87
CA ASN A 96 -4.56 -6.66 21.12
C ASN A 96 -4.00 -5.37 21.77
N ASN A 97 -4.34 -4.18 21.26
CA ASN A 97 -3.79 -2.90 21.72
C ASN A 97 -2.24 -2.85 21.76
N ILE A 98 -1.59 -3.53 20.82
CA ILE A 98 -0.13 -3.53 20.68
C ILE A 98 0.27 -2.33 19.83
N PHE A 99 0.95 -1.37 20.46
CA PHE A 99 1.55 -0.24 19.77
C PHE A 99 2.84 -0.68 19.07
N ALA A 100 2.88 -0.53 17.75
CA ALA A 100 4.04 -0.85 16.94
C ALA A 100 4.16 0.13 15.77
N ASN A 101 5.38 0.50 15.42
CA ASN A 101 5.67 1.20 14.18
C ASN A 101 5.83 0.17 13.06
N TYR A 102 5.19 0.40 11.91
CA TYR A 102 5.25 -0.48 10.76
C TYR A 102 6.24 0.06 9.74
N TYR A 103 7.21 -0.75 9.39
CA TYR A 103 8.18 -0.48 8.34
C TYR A 103 8.35 -1.70 7.45
N PHE A 104 8.80 -1.49 6.22
CA PHE A 104 9.26 -2.57 5.34
C PHE A 104 10.76 -2.46 5.06
#